data_AF-A0AAU4F395-F1
#
_entry.id   AF-A0AAU4F395-F1
#
_cell.length_a   1.000
_cell.length_b   1.000
_cell.length_c   1.000
_cell.angle_alpha   90.00
_cell.angle_beta   90.00
_cell.angle_gamma   90.00
#
_symmetry.space_group_name_H-M   'P 1'
#
loop_
_entity.id
_entity.type
_entity.pdbx_description
1 polymer ?
#
loop_
_entity_poly.entity_id
_entity_poly.type
_entity_poly.pdbx_seq_one_letter_code
_entity_poly.pdbx_strand_id
1 'polypeptide(L)'
;MIVLAGAGGEVAPAAAKLAEETGAEVVTLVVDLGGRPPAGGSNHDTAAFADDHCLPAIQANALVTGLAWPAVVRRLADAARRCGATTVAHGYIGRGAHRFAAGLAAVAPDLRVLAVPGAPPAERTLWGYVVEPGDRWRFPAEGEFLAPEEVTVTFDAGVPVAVDGETVSVAEALRRLNRRAAAQGAGKHRTEDGRTFAAPGALVLVTAHRALESATLEPELARFKRQVDREWATLVRDGQWFSPLKHALDSFVVEAQEAVSGDVRLLLHDGRVTALEPRDARPAAEYVARPGRITAQA
;
A
#
# COMPACT_ATOMS: atom_id res chain seq x y z
N MET A 1 6.80 3.30 31.15
CA MET A 1 6.02 2.41 30.26
C MET A 1 6.56 2.52 28.84
N ILE A 2 6.63 1.40 28.12
CA ILE A 2 7.07 1.31 26.72
C ILE A 2 5.97 0.63 25.91
N VAL A 3 5.66 1.11 24.70
CA VAL A 3 4.81 0.37 23.75
C VAL A 3 5.65 -0.29 22.67
N LEU A 4 5.58 -1.61 22.56
CA LEU A 4 6.28 -2.39 21.54
C LEU A 4 5.33 -2.77 20.40
N ALA A 5 5.59 -2.27 19.20
CA ALA A 5 4.91 -2.73 17.99
C ALA A 5 5.57 -4.01 17.45
N GLY A 6 4.75 -5.01 17.11
CA GLY A 6 5.21 -6.25 16.49
C GLY A 6 4.11 -6.98 15.71
N ALA A 7 4.46 -8.14 15.17
CA ALA A 7 3.54 -8.99 14.44
C ALA A 7 3.37 -10.37 15.11
N GLY A 8 2.13 -10.84 15.19
CA GLY A 8 1.83 -12.24 15.53
C GLY A 8 2.41 -12.72 16.87
N GLY A 9 3.00 -13.92 16.85
CA GLY A 9 3.51 -14.60 18.05
C GLY A 9 4.89 -14.11 18.52
N GLU A 10 5.58 -13.30 17.73
CA GLU A 10 6.95 -12.84 18.01
C GLU A 10 6.98 -11.64 18.97
N VAL A 11 5.91 -10.85 19.01
CA VAL A 11 5.85 -9.64 19.85
C VAL A 11 5.90 -9.95 21.35
N ALA A 12 5.33 -11.08 21.78
CA ALA A 12 5.24 -11.42 23.20
C ALA A 12 6.61 -11.83 23.80
N PRO A 13 7.41 -12.72 23.18
CA PRO A 13 8.77 -12.99 23.62
C PRO A 13 9.67 -11.74 23.61
N ALA A 14 9.56 -10.90 22.58
CA ALA A 14 10.32 -9.66 22.49
C ALA A 14 9.93 -8.66 23.60
N ALA A 15 8.63 -8.56 23.94
CA ALA A 15 8.15 -7.74 25.04
C ALA A 15 8.67 -8.22 26.40
N ALA A 16 8.65 -9.53 26.65
CA ALA A 16 9.15 -10.10 27.89
C ALA A 16 10.64 -9.80 28.08
N LYS A 17 11.44 -10.02 27.03
CA LYS A 17 12.87 -9.70 27.04
C LYS A 17 13.12 -8.19 27.27
N LEU A 18 12.36 -7.33 26.59
CA LEU A 18 12.48 -5.88 26.75
C LEU A 18 12.13 -5.43 28.18
N ALA A 19 11.10 -6.02 28.79
CA ALA A 19 10.71 -5.73 30.16
C ALA A 19 11.81 -6.13 31.16
N GLU A 20 12.43 -7.29 30.96
CA GLU A 20 13.57 -7.76 31.77
C GLU A 20 14.79 -6.83 31.65
N GLU A 21 15.15 -6.43 30.44
CA GLU A 21 16.33 -5.59 30.18
C GLU A 21 16.16 -4.14 30.68
N THR A 22 14.94 -3.61 30.67
CA THR A 22 14.68 -2.20 30.98
C THR A 22 14.07 -1.97 32.36
N GLY A 23 13.51 -3.01 32.99
CA GLY A 23 12.68 -2.89 34.19
C GLY A 23 11.38 -2.12 33.98
N ALA A 24 11.01 -1.80 32.72
CA ALA A 24 9.83 -1.03 32.39
C ALA A 24 8.62 -1.94 32.14
N GLU A 25 7.43 -1.42 32.43
CA GLU A 25 6.19 -2.00 31.92
C GLU A 25 6.13 -1.90 30.39
N VAL A 26 5.93 -3.03 29.71
CA VAL A 26 5.86 -3.12 28.24
C VAL A 26 4.44 -3.50 27.81
N VAL A 27 3.81 -2.60 27.05
CA VAL A 27 2.52 -2.83 26.39
C VAL A 27 2.78 -3.29 24.96
N THR A 28 2.13 -4.38 24.52
CA THR A 28 2.27 -4.87 23.15
C THR A 28 1.21 -4.27 22.23
N LEU A 29 1.62 -3.90 21.02
CA LEU A 29 0.75 -3.49 19.93
C LEU A 29 0.94 -4.46 18.76
N VAL A 30 -0.08 -5.27 18.51
CA VAL A 30 -0.14 -6.12 17.32
C VAL A 30 -0.83 -5.34 16.20
N VAL A 31 -0.15 -5.18 15.07
CA VAL A 31 -0.70 -4.51 13.88
C VAL A 31 -0.86 -5.53 12.75
N ASP A 32 -2.10 -5.80 12.33
CA ASP A 32 -2.38 -6.66 11.17
C ASP A 32 -2.92 -5.85 10.00
N LEU A 33 -2.06 -5.62 9.01
CA LEU A 33 -2.37 -4.90 7.78
C LEU A 33 -2.84 -5.83 6.65
N GLY A 34 -3.50 -6.94 7.00
CA GLY A 34 -3.99 -7.95 6.07
C GLY A 34 -2.91 -8.92 5.63
N GLY A 35 -1.90 -9.14 6.49
CA GLY A 35 -0.82 -10.12 6.29
C GLY A 35 -1.28 -11.55 6.51
N ARG A 36 -2.23 -11.74 7.43
CA ARG A 36 -2.79 -13.04 7.84
C ARG A 36 -4.28 -13.14 7.49
N PRO A 37 -4.82 -14.36 7.35
CA PRO A 37 -6.27 -14.56 7.33
C PRO A 37 -6.83 -13.99 8.64
N PRO A 38 -7.95 -13.24 8.62
CA PRO A 38 -8.56 -12.74 9.84
C PRO A 38 -8.98 -13.94 10.71
N ALA A 39 -8.66 -13.91 12.00
CA ALA A 39 -9.07 -14.95 12.97
C ALA A 39 -10.57 -14.85 13.33
N GLY A 40 -11.41 -14.39 12.40
CA GLY A 40 -12.82 -13.99 12.59
C GLY A 40 -13.01 -12.47 12.54
N GLY A 41 -14.12 -12.03 11.92
CA GLY A 41 -14.54 -10.62 11.87
C GLY A 41 -13.87 -9.74 10.80
N SER A 42 -14.37 -8.50 10.64
CA SER A 42 -13.76 -7.45 9.82
C SER A 42 -12.54 -6.85 10.53
N ASN A 43 -11.35 -6.98 9.94
CA ASN A 43 -10.14 -6.34 10.48
C ASN A 43 -10.10 -4.85 10.07
N HIS A 44 -10.44 -3.97 11.02
CA HIS A 44 -10.42 -2.50 10.84
C HIS A 44 -9.05 -1.99 10.38
N ASP A 45 -7.96 -2.60 10.85
CA ASP A 45 -6.61 -2.19 10.48
C ASP A 45 -6.29 -2.45 9.00
N THR A 46 -6.84 -3.54 8.46
CA THR A 46 -6.70 -3.86 7.05
C THR A 46 -7.47 -2.91 6.15
N ALA A 47 -8.68 -2.51 6.56
CA ALA A 47 -9.50 -1.56 5.79
C ALA A 47 -8.82 -0.18 5.75
N ALA A 48 -8.45 0.36 6.92
CA ALA A 48 -7.73 1.63 7.00
C ALA A 48 -6.39 1.58 6.25
N PHE A 49 -5.67 0.46 6.27
CA PHE A 49 -4.46 0.31 5.47
C PHE A 49 -4.73 0.37 3.96
N ALA A 50 -5.79 -0.29 3.50
CA ALA A 50 -6.18 -0.28 2.10
C ALA A 50 -6.56 1.14 1.65
N ASP A 51 -7.38 1.83 2.42
CA ASP A 51 -7.93 3.14 2.03
C ASP A 51 -6.92 4.27 2.23
N ASP A 52 -6.17 4.28 3.34
CA ASP A 52 -5.27 5.39 3.67
C ASP A 52 -3.87 5.26 3.08
N HIS A 53 -3.47 4.06 2.60
CA HIS A 53 -2.10 3.79 2.15
C HIS A 53 -2.03 3.10 0.79
N CYS A 54 -2.78 2.01 0.58
CA CYS A 54 -2.75 1.31 -0.70
C CYS A 54 -3.44 2.11 -1.82
N LEU A 55 -4.60 2.71 -1.55
CA LEU A 55 -5.33 3.50 -2.52
C LEU A 55 -4.51 4.72 -3.03
N PRO A 56 -3.89 5.54 -2.17
CA PRO A 56 -2.98 6.59 -2.64
C PRO A 56 -1.83 6.05 -3.50
N ALA A 57 -1.28 4.88 -3.16
CA ALA A 57 -0.23 4.26 -3.98
C ALA A 57 -0.76 3.78 -5.34
N ILE A 58 -2.00 3.28 -5.41
CA ILE A 58 -2.67 2.93 -6.68
C ILE A 58 -2.85 4.18 -7.54
N GLN A 59 -3.42 5.24 -6.96
CA GLN A 59 -3.70 6.51 -7.64
C GLN A 59 -2.42 7.24 -8.08
N ALA A 60 -1.32 7.09 -7.35
CA ALA A 60 0.01 7.57 -7.72
C ALA A 60 0.79 6.58 -8.61
N ASN A 61 0.15 5.52 -9.10
CA ASN A 61 0.75 4.50 -9.95
C ASN A 61 2.06 3.89 -9.38
N ALA A 62 2.15 3.80 -8.05
CA ALA A 62 3.38 3.57 -7.31
C ALA A 62 3.45 2.14 -6.77
N LEU A 63 4.15 1.25 -7.50
CA LEU A 63 4.47 -0.09 -7.01
C LEU A 63 5.70 -0.04 -6.10
N VAL A 64 5.50 0.31 -4.83
CA VAL A 64 6.57 0.53 -3.85
C VAL A 64 6.60 -0.50 -2.73
N THR A 65 7.77 -0.66 -2.11
CA THR A 65 7.92 -1.42 -0.87
C THR A 65 7.78 -0.49 0.34
N GLY A 66 7.29 -1.02 1.46
CA GLY A 66 7.26 -0.27 2.72
C GLY A 66 6.05 0.64 2.92
N LEU A 67 4.89 0.36 2.33
CA LEU A 67 3.66 1.07 2.71
C LEU A 67 3.21 0.78 4.16
N ALA A 68 3.74 -0.27 4.79
CA ALA A 68 3.35 -0.69 6.14
C ALA A 68 3.78 0.29 7.24
N TRP A 69 5.01 0.81 7.19
CA TRP A 69 5.58 1.62 8.28
C TRP A 69 4.76 2.88 8.61
N PRO A 70 4.22 3.69 7.67
CA PRO A 70 3.43 4.85 8.04
C PRO A 70 2.15 4.47 8.80
N ALA A 71 1.53 3.34 8.43
CA ALA A 71 0.35 2.80 9.11
C ALA A 71 0.67 2.31 10.53
N VAL A 72 1.84 1.71 10.73
CA VAL A 72 2.33 1.27 12.05
C VAL A 72 2.69 2.47 12.92
N VAL A 73 3.40 3.47 12.39
CA VAL A 73 3.84 4.66 13.14
C VAL A 73 2.66 5.39 13.77
N ARG A 74 1.59 5.65 12.99
CA ARG A 74 0.38 6.32 13.52
C ARG A 74 -0.24 5.53 14.66
N ARG A 75 -0.46 4.23 14.46
CA ARG A 75 -1.04 3.34 15.49
C ARG A 75 -0.19 3.27 16.76
N LEU A 76 1.12 3.23 16.61
CA LEU A 76 2.05 3.16 17.72
C LEU A 76 2.07 4.47 18.52
N ALA A 77 2.07 5.62 17.84
CA ALA A 77 1.96 6.92 18.48
C ALA A 77 0.63 7.06 19.25
N ASP A 78 -0.48 6.66 18.65
CA ASP A 78 -1.79 6.71 19.30
C ASP A 78 -1.86 5.76 20.50
N ALA A 79 -1.31 4.56 20.39
CA ALA A 79 -1.23 3.61 21.51
C ALA A 79 -0.39 4.17 22.67
N ALA A 80 0.78 4.73 22.36
CA ALA A 80 1.65 5.36 23.36
C ALA A 80 0.95 6.48 24.11
N ARG A 81 0.21 7.35 23.39
CA ARG A 81 -0.57 8.44 24.01
C ARG A 81 -1.68 7.90 24.91
N ARG A 82 -2.43 6.88 24.46
CA ARG A 82 -3.52 6.29 25.26
C ARG A 82 -3.05 5.66 26.57
N CYS A 83 -1.86 5.07 26.60
CA CYS A 83 -1.33 4.43 27.79
C CYS A 83 -0.33 5.33 28.57
N GLY A 84 -0.09 6.56 28.12
CA GLY A 84 0.86 7.47 28.76
C GLY A 84 2.33 7.02 28.66
N ALA A 85 2.69 6.27 27.62
CA ALA A 85 4.07 5.88 27.37
C ALA A 85 4.86 7.04 26.75
N THR A 86 6.10 7.23 27.22
CA THR A 86 7.07 8.19 26.67
C THR A 86 8.05 7.55 25.69
N THR A 87 7.99 6.23 25.57
CA THR A 87 8.92 5.42 24.77
C THR A 87 8.15 4.40 23.98
N VAL A 88 8.56 4.19 22.74
CA VAL A 88 8.05 3.15 21.85
C VAL A 88 9.18 2.30 21.31
N ALA A 89 8.85 1.07 20.93
CA ALA A 89 9.79 0.09 20.44
C ALA A 89 9.29 -0.62 19.17
N HIS A 90 10.22 -1.05 18.32
CA HIS A 90 9.93 -1.80 17.10
C HIS A 90 11.07 -2.76 16.73
N GLY A 91 10.77 -3.79 15.92
CA GLY A 91 11.79 -4.73 15.42
C GLY A 91 12.31 -4.53 14.01
N TYR A 92 11.94 -3.45 13.31
CA TYR A 92 12.57 -3.14 12.02
C TYR A 92 14.09 -2.96 12.13
N ILE A 93 14.80 -3.36 11.07
CA ILE A 93 16.26 -3.24 10.94
C ILE A 93 16.65 -2.44 9.69
N GLY A 94 17.90 -1.95 9.66
CA GLY A 94 18.49 -1.26 8.51
C GLY A 94 17.64 -0.08 8.00
N ARG A 95 17.42 -0.01 6.68
CA ARG A 95 16.59 1.05 6.07
C ARG A 95 15.16 1.11 6.62
N GLY A 96 14.57 -0.02 7.01
CA GLY A 96 13.23 -0.05 7.62
C GLY A 96 13.19 0.69 8.95
N ALA A 97 14.23 0.52 9.79
CA ALA A 97 14.36 1.23 11.06
C ALA A 97 14.50 2.74 10.85
N HIS A 98 15.31 3.18 9.87
CA HIS A 98 15.48 4.60 9.56
C HIS A 98 14.17 5.26 9.10
N ARG A 99 13.42 4.63 8.19
CA ARG A 99 12.11 5.12 7.74
C ARG A 99 11.13 5.21 8.90
N PHE A 100 11.11 4.19 9.75
CA PHE A 100 10.26 4.16 10.94
C PHE A 100 10.55 5.32 11.89
N ALA A 101 11.84 5.53 12.23
CA ALA A 101 12.26 6.60 13.13
C ALA A 101 11.95 7.99 12.55
N ALA A 102 12.23 8.22 11.26
CA ALA A 102 11.89 9.47 10.58
C ALA A 102 10.37 9.74 10.60
N GLY A 103 9.58 8.69 10.33
CA GLY A 103 8.14 8.75 10.39
C GLY A 103 7.60 9.12 11.76
N LEU A 104 8.12 8.46 12.79
CA LEU A 104 7.70 8.70 14.16
C LEU A 104 8.10 10.11 14.63
N ALA A 105 9.29 10.58 14.28
CA ALA A 105 9.70 11.96 14.57
C ALA A 105 8.77 13.00 13.93
N ALA A 106 8.21 12.71 12.76
CA ALA A 106 7.25 13.61 12.11
C ALA A 106 5.87 13.64 12.79
N VAL A 107 5.45 12.55 13.43
CA VAL A 107 4.08 12.40 14.00
C VAL A 107 4.03 12.57 15.52
N ALA A 108 5.08 12.13 16.22
CA ALA A 108 5.21 12.13 17.67
C ALA A 108 6.67 12.37 18.08
N PRO A 109 7.22 13.59 17.86
CA PRO A 109 8.62 13.93 18.13
C PRO A 109 9.00 13.84 19.61
N ASP A 110 8.02 13.81 20.50
CA ASP A 110 8.17 13.68 21.94
C ASP A 110 8.47 12.25 22.40
N LEU A 111 8.20 11.24 21.56
CA LEU A 111 8.40 9.83 21.91
C LEU A 111 9.84 9.38 21.66
N ARG A 112 10.44 8.73 22.66
CA ARG A 112 11.72 8.03 22.50
C ARG A 112 11.53 6.72 21.72
N VAL A 113 12.45 6.41 20.81
CA VAL A 113 12.40 5.19 19.98
C VAL A 113 13.46 4.19 20.42
N LEU A 114 13.07 2.92 20.58
CA LEU A 114 13.96 1.79 20.83
C LEU A 114 13.86 0.76 19.70
N ALA A 115 15.00 0.33 19.15
CA ALA A 115 15.06 -0.80 18.24
C ALA A 115 15.23 -2.09 19.05
N VAL A 116 14.32 -3.05 18.88
CA VAL A 116 14.27 -4.31 19.63
C VAL A 116 14.31 -5.48 18.63
N PRO A 117 15.40 -6.26 18.57
CA PRO A 117 15.50 -7.37 17.62
C PRO A 117 14.36 -8.39 17.78
N GLY A 118 13.87 -8.94 16.66
CA GLY A 118 13.01 -10.11 16.66
C GLY A 118 11.50 -9.86 16.77
N ALA A 119 11.03 -8.63 16.53
CA ALA A 119 9.59 -8.35 16.39
C ALA A 119 9.28 -7.24 15.37
N PRO A 120 9.68 -7.39 14.09
CA PRO A 120 9.35 -6.40 13.06
C PRO A 120 7.82 -6.36 12.84
N PRO A 121 7.18 -5.18 12.97
CA PRO A 121 5.73 -5.10 12.77
C PRO A 121 5.38 -5.19 11.28
N ALA A 122 4.26 -5.84 10.97
CA ALA A 122 3.61 -5.83 9.66
C ALA A 122 4.52 -6.09 8.44
N GLU A 123 5.46 -7.04 8.52
CA GLU A 123 6.32 -7.43 7.38
C GLU A 123 5.54 -8.05 6.22
N ARG A 124 4.39 -8.61 6.54
CA ARG A 124 3.44 -9.18 5.58
C ARG A 124 2.17 -8.36 5.63
N THR A 125 1.77 -7.81 4.48
CA THR A 125 0.60 -6.93 4.38
C THR A 125 -0.30 -7.33 3.22
N LEU A 126 -1.48 -6.72 3.14
CA LEU A 126 -2.38 -6.85 2.01
C LEU A 126 -1.75 -6.38 0.69
N TRP A 127 -0.87 -5.37 0.74
CA TRP A 127 -0.20 -4.80 -0.43
C TRP A 127 0.83 -5.76 -1.03
N GLY A 128 1.65 -6.34 -0.17
CA GLY A 128 2.81 -7.13 -0.58
C GLY A 128 3.72 -7.49 0.58
N TYR A 129 4.73 -8.31 0.28
CA TYR A 129 5.75 -8.74 1.23
C TYR A 129 7.01 -9.26 0.52
N VAL A 130 8.11 -9.31 1.26
CA VAL A 130 9.34 -9.97 0.80
C VAL A 130 9.16 -11.49 0.93
N VAL A 131 9.33 -12.20 -0.18
CA VAL A 131 9.06 -13.64 -0.29
C VAL A 131 10.10 -14.48 0.45
N GLU A 132 9.62 -15.41 1.25
CA GLU A 132 10.35 -16.43 2.00
C GLU A 132 9.78 -17.83 1.69
N PRO A 133 10.51 -18.92 2.01
CA PRO A 133 9.99 -20.28 1.87
C PRO A 133 8.73 -20.52 2.72
N GLY A 134 7.69 -21.12 2.12
CA GLY A 134 6.44 -21.43 2.83
C GLY A 134 5.39 -20.31 2.83
N ASP A 135 5.60 -19.29 2.00
CA ASP A 135 4.78 -18.09 1.96
C ASP A 135 3.33 -18.27 1.47
N ARG A 136 2.47 -17.33 1.88
CA ARG A 136 1.01 -17.42 1.71
C ARG A 136 0.54 -17.50 0.26
N TRP A 137 1.22 -16.80 -0.64
CA TRP A 137 0.88 -16.80 -2.07
C TRP A 137 1.69 -17.89 -2.75
N ARG A 138 0.97 -18.82 -3.34
CA ARG A 138 1.56 -19.86 -4.17
C ARG A 138 1.76 -19.29 -5.57
N PHE A 139 3.02 -19.13 -5.94
CA PHE A 139 3.43 -18.85 -7.31
C PHE A 139 3.77 -20.18 -7.99
N PRO A 140 3.32 -20.41 -9.25
CA PRO A 140 3.73 -21.60 -10.00
C PRO A 140 5.26 -21.61 -10.19
N ALA A 141 5.81 -22.82 -10.36
CA ALA A 141 7.16 -22.96 -10.85
C ALA A 141 7.24 -22.41 -12.29
N GLU A 142 8.44 -22.03 -12.72
CA GLU A 142 8.65 -21.52 -14.07
C GLU A 142 8.25 -22.59 -15.10
N GLY A 143 7.37 -22.22 -16.04
CA GLY A 143 6.83 -23.15 -17.04
C GLY A 143 5.58 -23.93 -16.60
N GLU A 144 5.15 -23.83 -15.34
CA GLU A 144 3.94 -24.50 -14.81
C GLU A 144 2.75 -23.52 -14.69
N PHE A 145 2.58 -22.65 -15.68
CA PHE A 145 1.52 -21.65 -15.64
C PHE A 145 0.15 -22.24 -15.97
N LEU A 146 -0.87 -21.70 -15.32
CA LEU A 146 -2.27 -21.99 -15.64
C LEU A 146 -2.64 -21.42 -17.02
N ALA A 147 -3.80 -21.83 -17.52
CA ALA A 147 -4.39 -21.18 -18.69
C ALA A 147 -4.54 -19.66 -18.45
N PRO A 148 -4.42 -18.82 -19.50
CA PRO A 148 -4.61 -17.39 -19.38
C PRO A 148 -5.95 -17.04 -18.74
N GLU A 149 -5.96 -16.04 -17.88
CA GLU A 149 -7.12 -15.65 -17.11
C GLU A 149 -7.46 -14.18 -17.36
N GLU A 150 -8.72 -13.89 -17.70
CA GLU A 150 -9.21 -12.51 -17.81
C GLU A 150 -9.83 -12.03 -16.50
N VAL A 151 -9.60 -10.76 -16.17
CA VAL A 151 -10.24 -10.04 -15.06
C VAL A 151 -10.63 -8.65 -15.50
N THR A 152 -11.79 -8.16 -15.05
CA THR A 152 -12.20 -6.77 -15.24
C THR A 152 -12.15 -6.04 -13.89
N VAL A 153 -11.59 -4.83 -13.89
CA VAL A 153 -11.60 -3.94 -12.72
C VAL A 153 -12.32 -2.65 -13.11
N THR A 154 -13.36 -2.31 -12.34
CA THR A 154 -14.10 -1.05 -12.47
C THR A 154 -13.54 -0.03 -11.50
N PHE A 155 -13.27 1.17 -11.99
CA PHE A 155 -12.87 2.32 -11.19
C PHE A 155 -13.94 3.41 -11.18
N ASP A 156 -14.04 4.10 -10.04
CA ASP A 156 -14.72 5.38 -9.95
C ASP A 156 -13.81 6.39 -9.23
N ALA A 157 -13.51 7.51 -9.89
CA ALA A 157 -12.59 8.54 -9.41
C ALA A 157 -11.26 7.97 -8.88
N GLY A 158 -10.64 7.07 -9.63
CA GLY A 158 -9.38 6.41 -9.29
C GLY A 158 -9.49 5.30 -8.23
N VAL A 159 -10.69 5.06 -7.68
CA VAL A 159 -10.93 4.02 -6.66
C VAL A 159 -11.40 2.73 -7.33
N PRO A 160 -10.77 1.57 -7.09
CA PRO A 160 -11.30 0.30 -7.59
C PRO A 160 -12.57 -0.09 -6.80
N VAL A 161 -13.71 -0.08 -7.49
CA VAL A 161 -15.05 -0.28 -6.89
C VAL A 161 -15.70 -1.62 -7.26
N ALA A 162 -15.25 -2.28 -8.32
CA ALA A 162 -15.72 -3.62 -8.69
C ALA A 162 -14.63 -4.49 -9.31
N VAL A 163 -14.75 -5.81 -9.14
CA VAL A 163 -13.95 -6.83 -9.85
C VAL A 163 -14.91 -7.83 -10.47
N ASP A 164 -14.83 -7.99 -11.79
CA ASP A 164 -15.76 -8.79 -12.61
C ASP A 164 -17.24 -8.44 -12.38
N GLY A 165 -17.53 -7.15 -12.23
CA GLY A 165 -18.88 -6.63 -11.98
C GLY A 165 -19.39 -6.78 -10.54
N GLU A 166 -18.65 -7.47 -9.67
CA GLU A 166 -18.99 -7.55 -8.25
C GLU A 166 -18.40 -6.36 -7.48
N THR A 167 -19.25 -5.63 -6.76
CA THR A 167 -18.81 -4.51 -5.91
C THR A 167 -17.87 -4.97 -4.81
N VAL A 168 -16.75 -4.25 -4.65
CA VAL A 168 -15.71 -4.55 -3.66
C VAL A 168 -15.21 -3.28 -2.99
N SER A 169 -14.70 -3.42 -1.76
CA SER A 169 -13.82 -2.39 -1.18
C SER A 169 -12.41 -2.50 -1.76
N VAL A 170 -11.57 -1.48 -1.59
CA VAL A 170 -10.15 -1.51 -1.98
C VAL A 170 -9.45 -2.73 -1.37
N ALA A 171 -9.75 -3.03 -0.10
CA ALA A 171 -9.18 -4.17 0.58
C ALA A 171 -9.58 -5.50 -0.07
N GLU A 172 -10.85 -5.64 -0.46
CA GLU A 172 -11.36 -6.85 -1.10
C GLU A 172 -10.86 -7.01 -2.54
N ALA A 173 -10.76 -5.91 -3.29
CA ALA A 173 -10.12 -5.88 -4.60
C ALA A 173 -8.69 -6.43 -4.52
N LEU A 174 -7.87 -5.91 -3.60
CA LEU A 174 -6.52 -6.41 -3.36
C LEU A 174 -6.52 -7.90 -2.99
N ARG A 175 -7.38 -8.36 -2.07
CA ARG A 175 -7.41 -9.79 -1.68
C ARG A 175 -7.74 -10.72 -2.84
N ARG A 176 -8.72 -10.37 -3.66
CA ARG A 176 -9.13 -11.16 -4.83
C ARG A 176 -8.01 -11.19 -5.86
N LEU A 177 -7.51 -10.02 -6.26
CA LEU A 177 -6.50 -9.90 -7.30
C LEU A 177 -5.14 -10.48 -6.87
N ASN A 178 -4.80 -10.40 -5.58
CA ASN A 178 -3.61 -11.05 -5.05
C ASN A 178 -3.63 -12.56 -5.29
N ARG A 179 -4.76 -13.23 -5.03
CA ARG A 179 -4.88 -14.69 -5.25
C ARG A 179 -4.75 -15.04 -6.72
N ARG A 180 -5.47 -14.34 -7.59
CA ARG A 180 -5.54 -14.60 -9.04
C ARG A 180 -4.19 -14.34 -9.72
N ALA A 181 -3.61 -13.15 -9.52
CA ALA A 181 -2.33 -12.81 -10.13
C ALA A 181 -1.16 -13.64 -9.58
N ALA A 182 -1.17 -14.03 -8.30
CA ALA A 182 -0.16 -14.95 -7.77
C ALA A 182 -0.21 -16.33 -8.42
N ALA A 183 -1.43 -16.87 -8.63
CA ALA A 183 -1.62 -18.16 -9.31
C ALA A 183 -1.10 -18.14 -10.76
N GLN A 184 -1.04 -16.97 -11.38
CA GLN A 184 -0.45 -16.74 -12.71
C GLN A 184 1.04 -16.37 -12.67
N GLY A 185 1.68 -16.38 -11.49
CA GLY A 185 3.10 -16.06 -11.33
C GLY A 185 3.44 -14.56 -11.30
N ALA A 186 2.44 -13.68 -11.37
CA ALA A 186 2.63 -12.25 -11.58
C ALA A 186 2.92 -11.47 -10.28
N GLY A 187 3.54 -10.30 -10.42
CA GLY A 187 3.75 -9.37 -9.29
C GLY A 187 5.01 -9.60 -8.46
N LYS A 188 5.93 -10.45 -8.91
CA LYS A 188 7.27 -10.59 -8.32
C LYS A 188 8.22 -9.56 -8.92
N HIS A 189 8.94 -8.82 -8.08
CA HIS A 189 10.04 -7.95 -8.51
C HIS A 189 11.23 -8.02 -7.57
N ARG A 190 12.40 -7.65 -8.08
CA ARG A 190 13.65 -7.62 -7.32
C ARG A 190 13.77 -6.30 -6.59
N THR A 191 14.01 -6.34 -5.30
CA THR A 191 14.33 -5.16 -4.49
C THR A 191 15.81 -4.79 -4.68
N GLU A 192 16.17 -3.55 -4.31
CA GLU A 192 17.54 -3.04 -4.43
C GLU A 192 18.58 -3.88 -3.67
N ASP A 193 18.17 -4.56 -2.61
CA ASP A 193 19.01 -5.48 -1.83
C ASP A 193 18.95 -6.94 -2.33
N GLY A 194 18.40 -7.18 -3.52
CA GLY A 194 18.39 -8.49 -4.15
C GLY A 194 17.44 -9.49 -3.50
N ARG A 195 16.41 -9.03 -2.77
CA ARG A 195 15.32 -9.88 -2.31
C ARG A 195 14.18 -9.87 -3.32
N THR A 196 13.30 -10.86 -3.25
CA THR A 196 12.11 -10.92 -4.10
C THR A 196 10.95 -10.35 -3.31
N PHE A 197 10.37 -9.25 -3.77
CA PHE A 197 9.13 -8.72 -3.22
C PHE A 197 7.96 -9.11 -4.12
N ALA A 198 6.88 -9.57 -3.51
CA ALA A 198 5.65 -9.92 -4.19
C ALA A 198 4.56 -8.89 -3.87
N ALA A 199 3.89 -8.39 -4.90
CA ALA A 199 2.70 -7.55 -4.81
C ALA A 199 1.76 -7.79 -6.02
N PRO A 200 1.16 -9.01 -6.12
CA PRO A 200 0.37 -9.46 -7.26
C PRO A 200 -0.85 -8.58 -7.52
N GLY A 201 -1.70 -8.36 -6.52
CA GLY A 201 -2.91 -7.55 -6.66
C GLY A 201 -2.60 -6.08 -6.90
N ALA A 202 -1.56 -5.55 -6.25
CA ALA A 202 -1.09 -4.19 -6.50
C ALA A 202 -0.62 -4.00 -7.94
N LEU A 203 0.12 -4.96 -8.51
CA LEU A 203 0.53 -4.92 -9.91
C LEU A 203 -0.70 -4.87 -10.83
N VAL A 204 -1.73 -5.66 -10.57
CA VAL A 204 -2.98 -5.64 -11.35
C VAL A 204 -3.63 -4.26 -11.28
N LEU A 205 -3.85 -3.73 -10.08
CA LEU A 205 -4.53 -2.44 -9.88
C LEU A 205 -3.75 -1.28 -10.49
N VAL A 206 -2.42 -1.21 -10.29
CA VAL A 206 -1.58 -0.17 -10.90
C VAL A 206 -1.57 -0.28 -12.43
N THR A 207 -1.53 -1.51 -12.98
CA THR A 207 -1.57 -1.71 -14.43
C THR A 207 -2.91 -1.25 -15.02
N ALA A 208 -4.01 -1.62 -14.37
CA ALA A 208 -5.35 -1.23 -14.79
C ALA A 208 -5.53 0.30 -14.71
N HIS A 209 -5.14 0.89 -13.58
CA HIS A 209 -5.25 2.32 -13.33
C HIS A 209 -4.47 3.16 -14.35
N ARG A 210 -3.21 2.79 -14.67
CA ARG A 210 -2.42 3.46 -15.71
C ARG A 210 -3.08 3.42 -17.09
N ALA A 211 -3.68 2.29 -17.45
CA ALA A 211 -4.39 2.14 -18.71
C ALA A 211 -5.62 3.06 -18.75
N LEU A 212 -6.38 3.14 -17.65
CA LEU A 212 -7.53 4.02 -17.54
C LEU A 212 -7.14 5.50 -17.58
N GLU A 213 -6.08 5.91 -16.88
CA GLU A 213 -5.57 7.29 -16.95
C GLU A 213 -5.18 7.70 -18.37
N SER A 214 -4.63 6.77 -19.16
CA SER A 214 -4.28 7.04 -20.56
C SER A 214 -5.49 7.30 -21.46
N ALA A 215 -6.68 6.84 -21.05
CA ALA A 215 -7.95 7.06 -21.75
C ALA A 215 -8.77 8.25 -21.19
N THR A 216 -8.53 8.63 -19.93
CA THR A 216 -9.38 9.58 -19.18
C THR A 216 -8.72 10.93 -18.91
N LEU A 217 -7.38 10.99 -18.81
CA LEU A 217 -6.68 12.24 -18.51
C LEU A 217 -6.38 13.06 -19.77
N GLU A 218 -6.44 14.39 -19.63
CA GLU A 218 -5.95 15.32 -20.64
C GLU A 218 -4.42 15.12 -20.84
N PRO A 219 -3.90 15.17 -22.07
CA PRO A 219 -2.51 14.82 -22.37
C PRO A 219 -1.43 15.56 -21.56
N GLU A 220 -1.57 16.86 -21.33
CA GLU A 220 -0.64 17.67 -20.55
C GLU A 220 -0.67 17.32 -19.06
N LEU A 221 -1.87 17.16 -18.49
CA LEU A 221 -2.06 16.64 -17.13
C LEU A 221 -1.44 15.25 -16.98
N ALA A 222 -1.69 14.34 -17.92
CA ALA A 222 -1.10 13.00 -17.92
C ALA A 222 0.43 13.05 -18.00
N ARG A 223 0.99 13.97 -18.81
CA ARG A 223 2.44 14.15 -18.93
C ARG A 223 3.07 14.62 -17.64
N PHE A 224 2.48 15.61 -16.98
CA PHE A 224 2.98 16.13 -15.72
C PHE A 224 2.77 15.13 -14.57
N LYS A 225 1.62 14.44 -14.54
CA LYS A 225 1.32 13.43 -13.52
C LYS A 225 2.34 12.29 -13.50
N ARG A 226 2.88 11.85 -14.64
CA ARG A 226 3.99 10.88 -14.68
C ARG A 226 5.25 11.35 -13.94
N GLN A 227 5.46 12.65 -13.78
CA GLN A 227 6.54 13.19 -12.96
C GLN A 227 6.17 13.12 -11.48
N VAL A 228 4.94 13.52 -11.15
CA VAL A 228 4.39 13.46 -9.79
C VAL A 228 4.39 12.02 -9.25
N ASP A 229 3.91 11.04 -10.03
CA ASP A 229 3.89 9.62 -9.66
C ASP A 229 5.30 9.11 -9.26
N ARG A 230 6.33 9.50 -10.03
CA ARG A 230 7.73 9.11 -9.77
C ARG A 230 8.29 9.75 -8.51
N GLU A 231 8.00 11.03 -8.29
CA GLU A 231 8.43 11.74 -7.09
C GLU A 231 7.71 11.19 -5.86
N TRP A 232 6.40 10.98 -5.95
CA TRP A 232 5.59 10.37 -4.89
C TRP A 232 6.16 9.01 -4.47
N ALA A 233 6.45 8.13 -5.45
CA ALA A 233 7.05 6.83 -5.19
C ALA A 233 8.44 6.91 -4.56
N THR A 234 9.22 7.94 -4.92
CA THR A 234 10.55 8.18 -4.33
C THR A 234 10.43 8.62 -2.87
N LEU A 235 9.57 9.58 -2.56
CA LEU A 235 9.33 10.02 -1.18
C LEU A 235 8.89 8.87 -0.28
N VAL A 236 8.00 7.98 -0.75
CA VAL A 236 7.60 6.80 0.03
C VAL A 236 8.77 5.84 0.27
N ARG A 237 9.59 5.58 -0.75
CA ARG A 237 10.81 4.77 -0.61
C ARG A 237 11.85 5.42 0.29
N ASP A 238 11.85 6.74 0.43
CA ASP A 238 12.82 7.43 1.28
C ASP A 238 12.33 7.61 2.73
N GLY A 239 11.13 7.11 3.05
CA GLY A 239 10.56 7.26 4.39
C GLY A 239 9.89 8.62 4.63
N GLN A 240 9.59 9.36 3.57
CA GLN A 240 9.08 10.73 3.62
C GLN A 240 7.55 10.81 3.48
N TRP A 241 6.84 9.77 3.93
CA TRP A 241 5.36 9.71 3.88
C TRP A 241 4.67 10.92 4.55
N PHE A 242 5.26 11.43 5.64
CA PHE A 242 4.73 12.55 6.41
C PHE A 242 5.36 13.90 6.02
N SER A 243 6.12 13.96 4.93
CA SER A 243 6.74 15.22 4.48
C SER A 243 5.71 16.18 3.86
N PRO A 244 5.94 17.51 3.94
CA PRO A 244 5.08 18.49 3.29
C PRO A 244 4.97 18.30 1.77
N LEU A 245 6.07 17.93 1.10
CA LEU A 245 6.05 17.69 -0.34
C LEU A 245 5.15 16.50 -0.69
N LYS A 246 5.25 15.39 0.05
CA LYS A 246 4.36 14.24 -0.14
C LYS A 246 2.89 14.64 -0.01
N HIS A 247 2.54 15.43 1.00
CA HIS A 247 1.17 15.92 1.19
C HIS A 247 0.68 16.83 0.03
N ALA A 248 1.56 17.68 -0.50
CA ALA A 248 1.24 18.49 -1.68
C ALA A 248 1.00 17.60 -2.92
N LEU A 249 1.82 16.55 -3.12
CA LEU A 249 1.62 15.59 -4.21
C LEU A 249 0.34 14.77 -4.02
N ASP A 250 -0.04 14.39 -2.80
CA ASP A 250 -1.33 13.72 -2.52
C ASP A 250 -2.50 14.58 -3.03
N SER A 251 -2.46 15.89 -2.77
CA SER A 251 -3.51 16.82 -3.22
C SER A 251 -3.59 16.92 -4.75
N PHE A 252 -2.44 16.96 -5.42
CA PHE A 252 -2.39 16.91 -6.88
C PHE A 252 -2.96 15.59 -7.43
N VAL A 253 -2.58 14.47 -6.81
CA VAL A 253 -3.06 13.14 -7.25
C VAL A 253 -4.57 13.05 -7.10
N VAL A 254 -5.12 13.43 -5.94
CA VAL A 254 -6.58 13.43 -5.70
C VAL A 254 -7.34 14.23 -6.75
N GLU A 255 -6.86 15.43 -7.08
CA GLU A 255 -7.47 16.27 -8.11
C GLU A 255 -7.46 15.59 -9.48
N ALA A 256 -6.34 14.95 -9.85
CA ALA A 256 -6.22 14.25 -11.13
C ALA A 256 -7.13 13.01 -11.23
N GLN A 257 -7.58 12.44 -10.10
CA GLN A 257 -8.39 11.22 -10.10
C GLN A 257 -9.87 11.43 -10.45
N GLU A 258 -10.39 12.66 -10.41
CA GLU A 258 -11.83 12.91 -10.55
C GLU A 258 -12.43 12.36 -11.87
N ALA A 259 -11.66 12.36 -12.95
CA ALA A 259 -12.08 11.86 -14.26
C ALA A 259 -11.78 10.36 -14.48
N VAL A 260 -11.03 9.72 -13.58
CA VAL A 260 -10.50 8.35 -13.74
C VAL A 260 -11.58 7.33 -13.33
N SER A 261 -12.64 7.23 -14.13
CA SER A 261 -13.72 6.25 -13.96
C SER A 261 -13.93 5.43 -15.24
N GLY A 262 -14.19 4.14 -15.09
CA GLY A 262 -14.43 3.21 -16.20
C GLY A 262 -13.97 1.79 -15.89
N ASP A 263 -14.10 0.91 -16.88
CA ASP A 263 -13.75 -0.50 -16.79
C ASP A 263 -12.43 -0.79 -17.51
N VAL A 264 -11.56 -1.57 -16.88
CA VAL A 264 -10.34 -2.07 -17.51
C VAL A 264 -10.30 -3.58 -17.42
N ARG A 265 -10.30 -4.23 -18.58
CA ARG A 265 -10.09 -5.68 -18.69
C ARG A 265 -8.61 -5.98 -18.79
N LEU A 266 -8.15 -6.99 -18.07
CA LEU A 266 -6.75 -7.41 -18.02
C LEU A 266 -6.63 -8.90 -18.33
N LEU A 267 -5.55 -9.28 -19.01
CA LEU A 267 -5.11 -10.64 -19.18
C LEU A 267 -3.97 -10.93 -18.20
N LEU A 268 -4.15 -11.96 -17.36
CA LEU A 268 -3.16 -12.46 -16.41
C LEU A 268 -2.61 -13.78 -16.94
N HIS A 269 -1.32 -13.81 -17.27
CA HIS A 269 -0.69 -15.02 -17.78
C HIS A 269 0.84 -14.95 -17.71
N ASP A 270 1.49 -16.08 -17.42
CA ASP A 270 2.94 -16.25 -17.54
C ASP A 270 3.73 -15.12 -16.82
N GLY A 271 3.37 -14.84 -15.57
CA GLY A 271 3.99 -13.81 -14.76
C GLY A 271 3.68 -12.37 -15.17
N ARG A 272 2.84 -12.16 -16.19
CA ARG A 272 2.51 -10.84 -16.74
C ARG A 272 1.07 -10.45 -16.46
N VAL A 273 0.87 -9.13 -16.43
CA VAL A 273 -0.44 -8.47 -16.38
C VAL A 273 -0.49 -7.53 -17.58
N THR A 274 -1.42 -7.76 -18.49
CA THR A 274 -1.59 -6.95 -19.69
C THR A 274 -2.97 -6.30 -19.65
N ALA A 275 -3.02 -4.97 -19.60
CA ALA A 275 -4.28 -4.24 -19.77
C ALA A 275 -4.71 -4.26 -21.24
N LEU A 276 -6.00 -4.51 -21.46
CA LEU A 276 -6.68 -4.29 -22.72
C LEU A 276 -7.23 -2.85 -22.78
N GLU A 277 -7.82 -2.47 -23.90
CA GLU A 277 -8.43 -1.14 -24.04
C GLU A 277 -9.51 -0.89 -22.97
N PRO A 278 -9.43 0.24 -22.22
CA PRO A 278 -10.48 0.64 -21.29
C PRO A 278 -11.84 0.79 -21.97
N ARG A 279 -12.91 0.47 -21.25
CA ARG A 279 -14.30 0.61 -21.67
C ARG A 279 -15.05 1.52 -20.73
N ASP A 280 -16.13 2.12 -21.23
CA ASP A 280 -17.00 3.01 -20.45
C ASP A 280 -16.22 4.11 -19.70
N ALA A 281 -15.06 4.49 -20.26
CA ALA A 281 -14.17 5.48 -19.70
C ALA A 281 -14.81 6.86 -19.85
N ARG A 282 -14.89 7.62 -18.75
CA ARG A 282 -15.37 9.00 -18.82
C ARG A 282 -14.41 9.83 -19.68
N PRO A 283 -14.88 10.46 -20.78
CA PRO A 283 -14.00 11.23 -21.63
C PRO A 283 -13.38 12.42 -20.89
N ALA A 284 -12.09 12.69 -21.15
CA ALA A 284 -11.38 13.86 -20.60
C ALA A 284 -12.12 15.19 -20.86
N ALA A 285 -12.83 15.29 -21.98
CA ALA A 285 -13.59 16.48 -22.37
C ALA A 285 -14.72 16.84 -21.40
N GLU A 286 -15.33 15.85 -20.73
CA GLU A 286 -16.40 16.08 -19.74
C GLU A 286 -15.86 16.69 -18.43
N TYR A 287 -14.58 16.47 -18.14
CA TYR A 287 -13.88 17.07 -17.00
C TYR A 287 -13.53 18.54 -17.25
N VAL A 288 -13.04 18.88 -18.45
CA VAL A 288 -12.64 20.25 -18.82
C VAL A 288 -13.86 21.20 -18.92
N ALA A 289 -15.04 20.67 -19.25
CA ALA A 289 -16.24 21.47 -19.50
C ALA A 289 -17.02 21.92 -18.23
N ARG A 290 -16.53 21.65 -17.01
CA ARG A 290 -17.30 21.95 -15.78
C ARG A 290 -17.26 23.44 -15.40
N PRO A 291 -18.42 24.12 -15.22
CA PRO A 291 -18.47 25.50 -14.75
C PRO A 291 -17.91 25.62 -13.33
N GLY A 292 -16.93 26.51 -13.12
CA GLY A 292 -16.41 26.85 -11.78
C GLY A 292 -14.92 26.58 -11.54
N ARG A 293 -14.25 25.81 -12.40
CA ARG A 293 -12.78 25.83 -12.47
C ARG A 293 -12.37 26.91 -13.47
N ILE A 294 -11.66 27.93 -12.97
CA ILE A 294 -11.20 29.16 -13.63
C ILE A 294 -11.36 29.12 -15.16
N THR A 295 -12.52 29.56 -15.65
CA THR A 295 -12.58 30.10 -17.01
C THR A 295 -11.75 31.38 -16.95
N ALA A 296 -10.52 31.33 -17.46
CA ALA A 296 -9.80 32.56 -17.74
C ALA A 296 -10.73 33.40 -18.63
N GLN A 297 -11.28 34.48 -18.06
CA GLN A 297 -11.90 35.50 -18.89
C GLN A 297 -10.80 35.99 -19.82
N ALA A 298 -11.09 35.88 -21.12
CA ALA A 298 -10.20 36.20 -22.23
C ALA A 298 -9.62 37.61 -22.15
#